data_AF-A0A2N0CYN8-F1
#
_entry.id   AF-A0A2N0CYN8-F1
#
_cell.length_a   1.000
_cell.length_b   1.000
_cell.length_c   1.000
_cell.angle_alpha   90.00
_cell.angle_beta   90.00
_cell.angle_gamma   90.00
#
_symmetry.space_group_name_H-M   'P 1'
#
loop_
_entity.id
_entity.type
_entity.pdbx_description
1 polymer ?
#
loop_
_entity_poly.entity_id
_entity_poly.type
_entity_poly.pdbx_seq_one_letter_code
_entity_poly.pdbx_strand_id
1 'polypeptide(L)'
;MSGDWYYVHQLAVLAGFRLTVLANRLGCEDEFQLELHDGLIEGLACAIARVQSITALERQLAIDTDEEGLAAFQLHGEEECLARFRITLLDHLEIDFDTHEYCVNGDEWLYALSADCDGIEVSYPSLVALTDAELGTLAPIIRAIRSEAGIGISIARVIYG
;
A
#
# COMPACT_ATOMS: atom_id res chain seq x y z
N MET A 1 8.64 -2.95 -22.85
CA MET A 1 8.40 -4.36 -23.19
C MET A 1 8.49 -5.15 -21.89
N SER A 2 7.35 -5.32 -21.23
CA SER A 2 7.18 -6.35 -20.21
C SER A 2 7.47 -7.69 -20.89
N GLY A 3 8.38 -8.51 -20.37
CA GLY A 3 8.59 -9.85 -20.93
C GLY A 3 7.30 -10.66 -20.71
N ASP A 4 6.94 -11.56 -21.63
CA ASP A 4 5.71 -12.39 -21.67
C ASP A 4 5.33 -13.11 -20.35
N TRP A 5 6.16 -13.04 -19.30
CA TRP A 5 5.99 -13.69 -18.01
C TRP A 5 6.12 -12.76 -16.80
N TYR A 6 6.26 -11.44 -16.99
CA TYR A 6 6.51 -10.50 -15.89
C TYR A 6 5.41 -10.54 -14.83
N TYR A 7 4.15 -10.35 -15.22
CA TYR A 7 3.04 -10.33 -14.26
C TYR A 7 2.73 -11.72 -13.68
N VAL A 8 2.99 -12.78 -14.44
CA VAL A 8 2.89 -14.16 -13.94
C VAL A 8 3.96 -14.43 -12.87
N HIS A 9 5.19 -13.97 -13.09
CA HIS A 9 6.27 -14.03 -12.09
C HIS A 9 5.92 -13.19 -10.86
N GLN A 10 5.46 -11.97 -11.06
CA GLN A 10 5.01 -11.06 -10.01
C GLN A 10 3.92 -11.69 -9.14
N LEU A 11 2.95 -12.38 -9.76
CA LEU A 11 1.89 -13.11 -9.06
C LEU A 11 2.47 -14.21 -8.16
N ALA A 12 3.43 -15.00 -8.65
CA ALA A 12 4.07 -16.06 -7.87
C ALA A 12 4.85 -15.49 -6.67
N VAL A 13 5.59 -14.40 -6.87
CA VAL A 13 6.35 -13.71 -5.81
C VAL A 13 5.39 -13.20 -4.73
N LEU A 14 4.33 -12.48 -5.10
CA LEU A 14 3.35 -11.95 -4.14
C LEU A 14 2.62 -13.07 -3.37
N ALA A 15 2.24 -14.15 -4.05
CA ALA A 15 1.62 -15.31 -3.40
C ALA A 15 2.57 -15.96 -2.39
N GLY A 16 3.86 -16.11 -2.74
CA GLY A 16 4.90 -16.62 -1.85
C GLY A 16 5.08 -15.77 -0.59
N PHE A 17 5.12 -14.45 -0.74
CA PHE A 17 5.17 -13.54 0.42
C PHE A 17 3.92 -13.62 1.28
N ARG A 18 2.73 -13.67 0.67
CA ARG A 18 1.48 -13.80 1.44
C ARG A 18 1.45 -15.06 2.29
N LEU A 19 1.93 -16.19 1.75
CA LEU A 19 2.11 -17.43 2.51
C LEU A 19 3.13 -17.28 3.64
N THR A 20 4.23 -16.59 3.40
CA THR A 20 5.27 -16.33 4.40
C THR A 20 4.72 -15.50 5.57
N VAL A 21 3.93 -14.45 5.28
CA VAL A 21 3.29 -13.63 6.33
C VAL A 21 2.26 -14.44 7.10
N LEU A 22 1.43 -15.25 6.42
CA LEU A 22 0.48 -16.16 7.07
C LEU A 22 1.19 -17.13 8.02
N ALA A 23 2.31 -17.72 7.59
CA ALA A 23 3.09 -18.61 8.43
C ALA A 23 3.72 -17.89 9.63
N ASN A 24 4.22 -16.66 9.41
CA ASN A 24 4.82 -15.85 10.48
C ASN A 24 3.77 -15.44 11.53
N ARG A 25 2.56 -15.09 11.08
CA ARG A 25 1.43 -14.73 11.93
C ARG A 25 1.05 -15.84 12.93
N LEU A 26 1.19 -17.12 12.57
CA LEU A 26 0.83 -18.24 13.45
C LEU A 26 1.65 -18.29 14.75
N GLY A 27 2.85 -17.73 14.75
CA GLY A 27 3.71 -17.64 15.94
C GLY A 27 3.57 -16.33 16.71
N CYS A 28 2.63 -15.46 16.31
CA CYS A 28 2.46 -14.14 16.88
C CYS A 28 1.34 -14.15 17.93
N GLU A 29 1.64 -13.65 19.14
CA GLU A 29 0.69 -13.56 20.26
C GLU A 29 0.32 -12.12 20.61
N ASP A 30 1.13 -11.14 20.17
CA ASP A 30 0.90 -9.73 20.43
C ASP A 30 -0.18 -9.17 19.49
N GLU A 31 -1.18 -8.51 20.05
CA GLU A 31 -2.36 -8.00 19.32
C GLU A 31 -1.96 -6.96 18.26
N PHE A 32 -1.08 -6.02 18.62
CA PHE A 32 -0.60 -5.01 17.69
C PHE A 32 0.18 -5.63 16.52
N GLN A 33 1.07 -6.58 16.79
CA GLN A 33 1.72 -7.33 15.71
C GLN A 33 0.72 -8.13 14.87
N LEU A 34 -0.32 -8.72 15.45
CA LEU A 34 -1.34 -9.46 14.71
C LEU A 34 -2.07 -8.55 13.72
N GLU A 35 -2.43 -7.33 14.12
CA GLU A 35 -3.04 -6.33 13.24
C GLU A 35 -2.12 -5.98 12.06
N LEU A 36 -0.82 -5.77 12.31
CA LEU A 36 0.16 -5.53 11.24
C LEU A 36 0.25 -6.70 10.26
N HIS A 37 0.19 -7.93 10.75
CA HIS A 37 0.18 -9.13 9.89
C HIS A 37 -1.10 -9.18 9.05
N ASP A 38 -2.27 -8.95 9.67
CA ASP A 38 -3.55 -8.99 8.98
C ASP A 38 -3.63 -7.92 7.89
N GLY A 39 -3.23 -6.68 8.19
CA GLY A 39 -3.13 -5.61 7.21
C GLY A 39 -2.18 -5.93 6.06
N LEU A 40 -1.04 -6.59 6.34
CA LEU A 40 -0.11 -6.99 5.29
C LEU A 40 -0.67 -8.14 4.43
N ILE A 41 -1.38 -9.09 5.02
CA ILE A 41 -2.04 -10.20 4.30
C ILE A 41 -3.13 -9.66 3.36
N GLU A 42 -3.92 -8.70 3.83
CA GLU A 42 -4.96 -8.04 3.04
C GLU A 42 -4.34 -7.19 1.92
N GLY A 43 -3.35 -6.35 2.24
CA GLY A 43 -2.64 -5.56 1.24
C GLY A 43 -1.99 -6.39 0.14
N LEU A 44 -1.39 -7.54 0.49
CA LEU A 44 -0.85 -8.49 -0.47
C LEU A 44 -1.96 -9.15 -1.31
N ALA A 45 -3.12 -9.45 -0.72
CA ALA A 45 -4.27 -9.96 -1.47
C ALA A 45 -4.78 -8.95 -2.50
N CYS A 46 -4.85 -7.66 -2.12
CA CYS A 46 -5.19 -6.57 -3.04
C CYS A 46 -4.17 -6.44 -4.18
N ALA A 47 -2.87 -6.50 -3.88
CA ALA A 47 -1.82 -6.49 -4.92
C ALA A 47 -1.95 -7.68 -5.88
N ILE A 48 -2.22 -8.87 -5.37
CA ILE A 48 -2.46 -10.09 -6.16
C ILE A 48 -3.66 -9.90 -7.10
N ALA A 49 -4.78 -9.38 -6.59
CA ALA A 49 -5.98 -9.16 -7.39
C ALA A 49 -5.74 -8.18 -8.55
N ARG A 50 -4.95 -7.13 -8.31
CA ARG A 50 -4.54 -6.18 -9.37
C ARG A 50 -3.69 -6.85 -10.45
N VAL A 51 -2.69 -7.65 -10.06
CA VAL A 51 -1.85 -8.39 -11.02
C VAL A 51 -2.67 -9.40 -11.82
N GLN A 52 -3.67 -10.03 -11.20
CA GLN A 52 -4.60 -10.92 -11.90
C GLN A 52 -5.47 -10.16 -12.92
N SER A 53 -5.95 -8.96 -12.58
CA SER A 53 -6.67 -8.07 -13.51
C SER A 53 -5.81 -7.76 -14.75
N ILE A 54 -4.56 -7.34 -14.54
CA ILE A 54 -3.59 -7.07 -15.62
C ILE A 54 -3.38 -8.31 -16.48
N THR A 55 -3.10 -9.46 -15.87
CA THR A 55 -2.86 -10.72 -16.61
C THR A 55 -4.08 -11.14 -17.44
N ALA A 56 -5.29 -10.89 -16.94
CA ALA A 56 -6.52 -11.17 -17.67
C ALA A 56 -6.67 -10.26 -18.90
N LEU A 57 -6.33 -8.97 -18.77
CA LEU A 57 -6.35 -8.00 -19.87
C LEU A 57 -5.27 -8.32 -20.92
N GLU A 58 -4.05 -8.67 -20.51
CA GLU A 58 -3.00 -9.14 -21.42
C GLU A 58 -3.45 -10.36 -22.23
N ARG A 59 -4.10 -11.32 -21.55
CA ARG A 59 -4.65 -12.50 -22.21
C ARG A 59 -5.76 -12.16 -23.19
N GLN A 60 -6.66 -11.23 -22.85
CA GLN A 60 -7.74 -10.77 -23.73
C GLN A 60 -7.16 -10.16 -25.02
N LEU A 61 -6.18 -9.27 -24.89
CA LEU A 61 -5.49 -8.63 -26.01
C LEU A 61 -4.70 -9.61 -26.89
N ALA A 62 -4.29 -10.75 -26.34
CA ALA A 62 -3.60 -11.79 -27.09
C ALA A 62 -4.53 -12.68 -27.93
N ILE A 63 -5.83 -12.74 -27.59
CA ILE A 63 -6.81 -13.64 -28.22
C ILE A 63 -7.77 -12.88 -29.14
N ASP A 64 -8.20 -11.69 -28.73
CA ASP A 64 -9.23 -10.90 -29.40
C ASP A 64 -8.68 -9.59 -30.00
N THR A 65 -9.30 -9.13 -31.07
CA THR A 65 -9.00 -7.80 -31.64
C THR A 65 -9.64 -6.71 -30.78
N ASP A 66 -8.83 -5.81 -30.22
CA ASP A 66 -9.30 -4.65 -29.45
C ASP A 66 -9.65 -3.47 -30.36
N GLU A 67 -10.69 -3.63 -31.19
CA GLU A 67 -11.07 -2.65 -32.22
C GLU A 67 -11.36 -1.26 -31.67
N GLU A 68 -11.91 -1.17 -30.46
CA GLU A 68 -12.25 0.08 -29.78
C GLU A 68 -11.12 0.58 -28.85
N GLY A 69 -10.05 -0.20 -28.66
CA GLY A 69 -8.91 0.17 -27.80
C GLY A 69 -9.21 0.15 -26.30
N LEU A 70 -10.35 -0.42 -25.87
CA LEU A 70 -10.81 -0.36 -24.49
C LEU A 70 -9.94 -1.26 -23.60
N ALA A 71 -9.59 -2.45 -24.06
CA ALA A 71 -8.79 -3.38 -23.27
C ALA A 71 -7.35 -2.86 -23.10
N ALA A 72 -6.77 -2.25 -24.14
CA ALA A 72 -5.45 -1.60 -24.06
C ALA A 72 -5.46 -0.39 -23.12
N PHE A 73 -6.53 0.42 -23.15
CA PHE A 73 -6.70 1.54 -22.22
C PHE A 73 -6.80 1.08 -20.76
N GLN A 74 -7.63 0.06 -20.50
CA GLN A 74 -7.78 -0.53 -19.17
C GLN A 74 -6.48 -1.15 -18.66
N LEU A 75 -5.76 -1.89 -19.51
CA LEU A 75 -4.47 -2.47 -19.17
C LEU A 75 -3.52 -1.37 -18.70
N HIS A 76 -3.37 -0.30 -19.48
CA HIS A 76 -2.50 0.81 -19.13
C HIS A 76 -2.87 1.44 -17.77
N GLY A 77 -4.16 1.69 -17.52
CA GLY A 77 -4.63 2.23 -16.25
C GLY A 77 -4.35 1.31 -15.06
N GLU A 78 -4.49 0.00 -15.24
CA GLU A 78 -4.17 -0.99 -14.20
C GLU A 78 -2.67 -1.08 -13.90
N GLU A 79 -1.83 -0.99 -14.93
CA GLU A 79 -0.38 -0.91 -14.78
C GLU A 79 0.05 0.34 -14.01
N GLU A 80 -0.51 1.51 -14.34
CA GLU A 80 -0.24 2.77 -13.62
C GLU A 80 -0.68 2.69 -12.16
N CYS A 81 -1.87 2.16 -11.91
CA CYS A 81 -2.40 2.00 -10.56
C CYS A 81 -1.59 0.97 -9.76
N LEU A 82 -1.06 -0.09 -10.39
CA LEU A 82 -0.15 -1.03 -9.73
C LEU A 82 1.20 -0.39 -9.40
N ALA A 83 1.78 0.39 -10.33
CA ALA A 83 3.04 1.09 -10.11
C ALA A 83 2.97 2.08 -8.93
N ARG A 84 1.78 2.68 -8.72
CA ARG A 84 1.48 3.59 -7.61
C ARG A 84 0.97 2.89 -6.35
N PHE A 85 0.68 1.59 -6.41
CA PHE A 85 0.10 0.86 -5.31
C PHE A 85 1.02 0.89 -4.09
N ARG A 86 0.40 1.13 -2.93
CA ARG A 86 1.04 1.13 -1.62
C ARG A 86 0.17 0.37 -0.64
N ILE A 87 0.78 -0.50 0.15
CA ILE A 87 0.14 -1.13 1.30
C ILE A 87 0.37 -0.22 2.50
N THR A 88 -0.68 0.33 3.11
CA THR A 88 -0.59 1.10 4.36
C THR A 88 -0.97 0.20 5.52
N LEU A 89 -0.07 -0.01 6.48
CA LEU A 89 -0.29 -0.94 7.61
C LEU A 89 -0.75 -0.26 8.90
N LEU A 90 -0.53 1.05 9.04
CA LEU A 90 -0.92 1.82 10.21
C LEU A 90 -1.72 3.03 9.74
N ASP A 91 -1.08 4.21 9.70
CA ASP A 91 -1.78 5.44 9.39
C ASP A 91 -1.48 5.94 7.98
N HIS A 92 -2.52 6.46 7.34
CA HIS A 92 -2.45 7.34 6.18
C HIS A 92 -2.69 8.78 6.65
N LEU A 93 -1.90 9.72 6.15
CA LEU A 93 -2.04 11.14 6.45
C LEU A 93 -2.10 11.93 5.15
N GLU A 94 -3.18 12.67 4.98
CA GLU A 94 -3.38 13.65 3.92
C GLU A 94 -3.36 15.06 4.52
N ILE A 95 -2.72 16.01 3.83
CA ILE A 95 -2.62 17.40 4.28
C ILE A 95 -2.98 18.31 3.10
N ASP A 96 -3.94 19.20 3.32
CA ASP A 96 -4.20 20.36 2.47
C ASP A 96 -3.53 21.58 3.09
N PHE A 97 -2.45 22.03 2.46
CA PHE A 97 -1.70 23.20 2.93
C PHE A 97 -2.40 24.53 2.60
N ASP A 98 -3.30 24.56 1.63
CA ASP A 98 -4.02 25.78 1.24
C ASP A 98 -5.17 26.09 2.21
N THR A 99 -5.83 25.05 2.74
CA THR A 99 -6.89 25.19 3.76
C THR A 99 -6.40 24.98 5.19
N HIS A 100 -5.14 24.58 5.38
CA HIS A 100 -4.57 24.16 6.66
C HIS A 100 -5.38 23.04 7.32
N GLU A 101 -5.84 22.07 6.51
CA GLU A 101 -6.60 20.91 6.98
C GLU A 101 -5.77 19.63 6.82
N TYR A 102 -6.09 18.61 7.63
CA TYR A 102 -5.52 17.28 7.49
C TYR A 102 -6.58 16.20 7.70
N CYS A 103 -6.36 15.03 7.11
CA CYS A 103 -7.19 13.85 7.26
C CYS A 103 -6.30 12.66 7.60
N VAL A 104 -6.66 11.92 8.65
CA VAL A 104 -5.99 10.68 9.04
C VAL A 104 -6.90 9.51 8.67
N ASN A 105 -6.36 8.50 7.99
CA ASN A 105 -7.06 7.25 7.65
C ASN A 105 -8.40 7.41 6.89
N GLY A 106 -8.61 8.54 6.20
CA GLY A 106 -9.86 8.82 5.51
C GLY A 106 -10.99 9.29 6.44
N ASP A 107 -10.67 9.65 7.69
CA ASP A 107 -11.61 10.22 8.65
C ASP A 107 -12.00 11.69 8.28
N GLU A 108 -12.66 12.38 9.20
CA GLU A 108 -13.02 13.78 9.04
C GLU A 108 -11.78 14.68 8.85
N TRP A 109 -11.90 15.67 7.97
CA TRP A 109 -10.89 16.71 7.80
C TRP A 109 -10.87 17.64 9.01
N LEU A 110 -9.71 17.81 9.62
CA LEU A 110 -9.49 18.64 10.80
C LEU A 110 -8.60 19.82 10.48
N TYR A 111 -8.87 20.98 11.09
CA TYR A 111 -7.98 22.14 10.99
C TYR A 111 -6.70 21.92 11.80
N ALA A 112 -5.55 22.10 11.15
CA ALA A 112 -4.23 22.20 11.77
C ALA A 112 -3.97 23.59 12.38
N LEU A 113 -4.89 24.54 12.19
CA LEU A 113 -4.76 25.93 12.58
C LEU A 113 -5.60 26.22 13.84
N SER A 114 -4.98 26.87 14.82
CA SER A 114 -5.66 27.50 15.96
C SER A 114 -5.36 29.00 16.01
N ALA A 115 -6.37 29.80 16.32
CA ALA A 115 -6.23 31.24 16.45
C ALA A 115 -6.77 31.72 17.80
N ASP A 116 -5.97 32.49 18.54
CA ASP A 116 -6.35 33.10 19.80
C ASP A 116 -5.84 34.55 19.91
N CYS A 117 -5.83 35.12 21.12
CA CYS A 117 -5.38 36.49 21.36
C CYS A 117 -3.87 36.68 21.12
N ASP A 118 -3.07 35.61 21.09
CA ASP A 118 -1.62 35.63 20.93
C ASP A 118 -1.18 35.37 19.48
N GLY A 119 -2.11 34.97 18.61
CA GLY A 119 -1.90 34.92 17.17
C GLY A 119 -2.50 33.69 16.52
N ILE A 120 -1.90 33.30 15.39
CA ILE A 120 -2.24 32.09 14.65
C ILE A 120 -1.10 31.08 14.83
N GLU A 121 -1.43 29.89 15.30
CA GLU A 121 -0.54 28.74 15.37
C GLU A 121 -1.02 27.67 14.39
N VAL A 122 -0.07 27.04 13.68
CA VAL A 122 -0.34 25.92 12.78
C VAL A 122 0.49 24.73 13.22
N SER A 123 -0.16 23.67 13.67
CA SER A 123 0.46 22.41 14.08
C SER A 123 -0.07 21.27 13.22
N TYR A 124 0.72 20.86 12.24
CA TYR A 124 0.41 19.70 11.42
C TYR A 124 0.84 18.41 12.12
N PRO A 125 0.03 17.34 12.05
CA PRO A 125 0.53 16.02 12.39
C PRO A 125 1.63 15.57 11.42
N SER A 126 2.40 14.57 11.84
CA SER A 126 3.42 13.95 10.99
C SER A 126 3.42 12.43 11.12
N LEU A 127 3.95 11.76 10.10
CA LEU A 127 4.10 10.31 10.09
C LEU A 127 5.49 9.90 10.60
N VAL A 128 5.53 9.04 11.60
CA VAL A 128 6.76 8.44 12.13
C VAL A 128 6.79 6.95 11.83
N ALA A 129 7.80 6.52 11.07
CA ALA A 129 7.98 5.12 10.71
C ALA A 129 8.25 4.24 11.94
N LEU A 130 7.68 3.03 11.95
CA LEU A 130 8.06 2.03 12.95
C LEU A 130 9.52 1.60 12.77
N THR A 131 10.18 1.34 13.89
CA THR A 131 11.52 0.76 13.90
C THR A 131 11.48 -0.74 13.65
N ASP A 132 12.61 -1.32 13.23
CA ASP A 132 12.77 -2.77 13.08
C ASP A 132 12.43 -3.54 14.36
N ALA A 133 12.75 -2.97 15.52
CA ALA A 133 12.46 -3.57 16.82
C ALA A 133 10.94 -3.66 17.06
N GLU A 134 10.20 -2.63 16.67
CA GLU A 134 8.73 -2.58 16.77
C GLU A 134 8.05 -3.45 15.70
N LEU A 135 8.70 -3.70 14.57
CA LEU A 135 8.21 -4.60 13.54
C LEU A 135 8.51 -6.08 13.82
N GLY A 136 9.44 -6.37 14.75
CA GLY A 136 9.83 -7.72 15.12
C GLY A 136 10.16 -8.60 13.91
N THR A 137 9.42 -9.71 13.76
CA THR A 137 9.64 -10.68 12.68
C THR A 137 9.14 -10.21 11.32
N LEU A 138 8.29 -9.18 11.25
CA LEU A 138 7.85 -8.59 9.98
C LEU A 138 8.93 -7.76 9.30
N ALA A 139 9.87 -7.18 10.05
CA ALA A 139 10.92 -6.31 9.51
C ALA A 139 11.68 -6.93 8.31
N PRO A 140 12.25 -8.15 8.42
CA PRO A 140 12.90 -8.79 7.27
C PRO A 140 11.94 -9.12 6.12
N ILE A 141 10.69 -9.50 6.41
CA ILE A 141 9.68 -9.83 5.39
C ILE A 141 9.32 -8.59 4.56
N ILE A 142 9.07 -7.45 5.24
CA ILE A 142 8.76 -6.16 4.60
C ILE A 142 9.91 -5.72 3.68
N ARG A 143 11.16 -5.86 4.14
CA ARG A 143 12.33 -5.54 3.30
C ARG A 143 12.37 -6.41 2.04
N ALA A 144 12.17 -7.72 2.19
CA ALA A 144 12.15 -8.64 1.07
C ALA A 144 11.02 -8.31 0.07
N ILE A 145 9.81 -7.99 0.54
CA ILE A 145 8.71 -7.57 -0.33
C ILE A 145 9.07 -6.31 -1.11
N ARG A 146 9.64 -5.29 -0.46
CA ARG A 146 10.05 -4.05 -1.14
C ARG A 146 11.11 -4.31 -2.21
N SER A 147 12.10 -5.17 -1.93
CA SER A 147 13.19 -5.43 -2.87
C SER A 147 12.81 -6.38 -4.01
N GLU A 148 11.99 -7.39 -3.74
CA GLU A 148 11.70 -8.47 -4.69
C GLU A 148 10.38 -8.28 -5.43
N ALA A 149 9.35 -7.74 -4.76
CA ALA A 149 8.04 -7.52 -5.36
C ALA A 149 7.85 -6.07 -5.84
N GLY A 150 8.71 -5.13 -5.47
CA GLY A 150 8.59 -3.72 -5.85
C GLY A 150 7.34 -3.01 -5.29
N ILE A 151 6.61 -3.64 -4.36
CA ILE A 151 5.44 -3.06 -3.72
C ILE A 151 5.91 -2.13 -2.60
N GLY A 152 5.45 -0.87 -2.65
CA GLY A 152 5.69 0.06 -1.56
C GLY A 152 4.81 -0.28 -0.36
N ILE A 153 5.37 -0.19 0.83
CA ILE A 153 4.67 -0.45 2.09
C ILE A 153 4.89 0.76 3.00
N SER A 154 3.83 1.42 3.44
CA SER A 154 3.85 2.48 4.44
C SER A 154 3.55 1.89 5.81
N ILE A 155 4.43 2.14 6.78
CA ILE A 155 4.30 1.62 8.15
C ILE A 155 4.73 2.73 9.09
N ALA A 156 3.85 3.71 9.23
CA ALA A 156 4.09 4.88 10.03
C ALA A 156 2.85 5.20 10.84
N ARG A 157 3.07 5.70 12.06
CA ARG A 157 2.01 6.20 12.91
C ARG A 157 1.94 7.72 12.84
N VAL A 158 0.74 8.27 12.96
CA VAL A 158 0.55 9.71 13.11
C VAL A 158 0.99 10.15 14.52
N ILE A 159 1.72 11.25 14.58
CA ILE A 159 1.98 12.00 15.81
C ILE A 159 1.45 13.43 15.65
N TYR A 160 0.84 13.94 16.72
CA TYR A 160 0.36 15.32 16.79
C TYR A 160 1.44 16.18 17.46
N GLY A 161 1.68 17.37 16.89
CA GLY A 161 2.66 18.35 17.37
C GLY A 161 2.10 19.24 18.46
#